data_AF-C3YRS2-F1
#
_entry.id   AF-C3YRS2-F1
#
_cell.length_a   1.000
_cell.length_b   1.000
_cell.length_c   1.000
_cell.angle_alpha   90.00
_cell.angle_beta   90.00
_cell.angle_gamma   90.00
#
_symmetry.space_group_name_H-M   'P 1'
#
loop_
_entity.id
_entity.type
_entity.pdbx_description
1 polymer ?
#
loop_
_entity_poly.entity_id
_entity_poly.type
_entity_poly.pdbx_seq_one_letter_code
_entity_poly.pdbx_strand_id
1 'polypeptide(L)'
;MFAASCTRALRCRGKLRQTSAMCVLAAVSWAAFYVFLTRKIFVEDKDVSRAASSGLPVLTLGRLAEDRNHQETIPGIRRCEEQTKIVFISVHMAKGDVVTNILQRFGDLRNLTFVLPKEEGDENTGWPQCFQTNHMLPSRTGSYDILCNHAVYNPRIMNLVMPKAPYVTILRRPESQFPALFHRYHLAQRMGILASDPLKEFLLQPGEYIHRFR
;
A
#
# COMPACT_ATOMS: atom_id res chain seq x y z
N MET A 1 -74.82 16.70 -6.86
CA MET A 1 -74.91 17.01 -8.30
C MET A 1 -73.51 16.93 -8.89
N PHE A 2 -73.37 16.15 -9.97
CA PHE A 2 -72.22 15.96 -10.86
C PHE A 2 -70.96 15.24 -10.35
N ALA A 3 -70.94 13.94 -10.68
CA ALA A 3 -69.76 13.25 -11.15
C ALA A 3 -69.28 13.85 -12.49
N ALA A 4 -67.96 13.84 -12.73
CA ALA A 4 -67.39 13.78 -14.06
C ALA A 4 -65.98 13.21 -14.02
N SER A 5 -65.85 12.01 -14.59
CA SER A 5 -64.60 11.45 -15.11
C SER A 5 -64.07 12.33 -16.24
N CYS A 6 -62.74 12.49 -16.35
CA CYS A 6 -62.13 12.89 -17.62
C CYS A 6 -60.79 12.17 -17.80
N THR A 7 -60.81 11.18 -18.69
CA THR A 7 -59.68 10.50 -19.29
C THR A 7 -58.86 11.47 -20.14
N ARG A 8 -57.53 11.46 -20.00
CA ARG A 8 -56.63 11.85 -21.09
C ARG A 8 -55.33 11.05 -21.04
N ALA A 9 -55.29 10.02 -21.89
CA ALA A 9 -54.06 9.37 -22.30
C ALA A 9 -53.22 10.36 -23.12
N LEU A 10 -52.00 10.64 -22.68
CA LEU A 10 -50.97 11.28 -23.50
C LEU A 10 -49.82 10.31 -23.71
N ARG A 11 -49.87 9.74 -24.91
CA ARG A 11 -48.88 8.92 -25.58
C ARG A 11 -47.66 9.81 -25.91
N CYS A 12 -46.57 9.72 -25.15
CA CYS A 12 -45.27 10.29 -25.57
C CYS A 12 -44.40 9.20 -26.22
N ARG A 13 -44.48 9.16 -27.55
CA ARG A 13 -43.60 8.41 -28.44
C ARG A 13 -42.28 9.19 -28.62
N GLY A 14 -41.16 8.52 -28.35
CA GLY A 14 -39.90 8.65 -29.10
C GLY A 14 -39.19 10.00 -29.13
N LYS A 15 -38.34 10.28 -28.12
CA LYS A 15 -37.17 11.17 -28.29
C LYS A 15 -36.08 11.03 -27.20
N LEU A 16 -35.98 9.86 -26.54
CA LEU A 16 -35.01 9.64 -25.44
C LEU A 16 -33.78 8.78 -25.81
N ARG A 17 -33.64 8.39 -27.09
CA ARG A 17 -32.58 7.48 -27.55
C ARG A 17 -31.45 8.17 -28.32
N GLN A 18 -31.65 9.42 -28.72
CA GLN A 18 -30.70 10.16 -29.57
C GLN A 18 -29.76 11.06 -28.76
N THR A 19 -30.19 11.53 -27.57
CA THR A 19 -29.37 12.33 -26.67
C THR A 19 -28.35 11.50 -25.88
N SER A 20 -28.64 10.23 -25.56
CA SER A 20 -27.71 9.35 -24.85
C SER A 20 -26.53 8.90 -25.72
N ALA A 21 -26.77 8.61 -27.00
CA ALA A 21 -25.72 8.20 -27.94
C ALA A 21 -24.69 9.33 -28.18
N MET A 22 -25.16 10.57 -28.29
CA MET A 22 -24.28 11.74 -28.45
C MET A 22 -23.40 11.97 -27.22
N CYS A 23 -23.93 11.79 -26.00
CA CYS A 23 -23.14 11.90 -24.77
C CYS A 23 -22.09 10.79 -24.65
N VAL A 24 -22.43 9.55 -25.04
CA VAL A 24 -21.47 8.44 -25.03
C VAL A 24 -20.35 8.67 -26.06
N LEU A 25 -20.70 9.12 -27.27
CA LEU A 25 -19.70 9.43 -28.29
C LEU A 25 -18.81 10.62 -27.88
N ALA A 26 -19.36 11.64 -27.22
CA ALA A 26 -18.59 12.74 -26.67
C ALA A 26 -17.64 12.27 -25.55
N ALA A 27 -18.12 11.43 -24.63
CA ALA A 27 -17.29 10.90 -23.53
C ALA A 27 -16.16 9.98 -24.04
N VAL A 28 -16.46 9.10 -25.01
CA VAL A 28 -15.45 8.23 -25.63
C VAL A 28 -14.45 9.05 -26.42
N SER A 29 -14.89 10.09 -27.14
CA SER A 29 -14.00 10.98 -27.87
C SER A 29 -13.12 11.80 -26.93
N TRP A 30 -13.66 12.27 -25.80
CA TRP A 30 -12.92 13.02 -24.80
C TRP A 30 -11.92 12.13 -24.06
N ALA A 31 -12.28 10.88 -23.74
CA ALA A 31 -11.36 9.89 -23.20
C ALA A 31 -10.26 9.52 -24.21
N ALA A 32 -10.61 9.32 -25.49
CA ALA A 32 -9.64 9.04 -26.55
C ALA A 32 -8.71 10.24 -26.80
N PHE A 33 -9.24 11.47 -26.75
CA PHE A 33 -8.45 12.69 -26.85
C PHE A 33 -7.58 12.92 -25.62
N TYR A 34 -8.07 12.62 -24.42
CA TYR A 34 -7.28 12.63 -23.19
C TYR A 34 -6.17 11.59 -23.24
N VAL A 35 -6.45 10.36 -23.71
CA VAL A 35 -5.44 9.32 -23.96
C VAL A 35 -4.45 9.77 -25.04
N PHE A 36 -4.90 10.42 -26.11
CA PHE A 36 -4.03 10.95 -27.17
C PHE A 36 -3.15 12.11 -26.70
N LEU A 37 -3.68 13.00 -25.86
CA LEU A 37 -2.91 14.08 -25.22
C LEU A 37 -1.95 13.53 -24.15
N THR A 38 -2.34 12.48 -23.44
CA THR A 38 -1.50 11.77 -22.46
C THR A 38 -0.60 10.70 -23.07
N ARG A 39 -0.59 10.51 -24.40
CA ARG A 39 0.45 9.73 -25.11
C ARG A 39 1.85 10.33 -24.97
N LYS A 40 1.99 11.50 -24.34
CA LYS A 40 3.28 12.00 -23.80
C LYS A 40 3.69 11.46 -22.42
N ILE A 41 2.87 10.61 -21.78
CA ILE A 41 3.18 9.91 -20.51
C ILE A 41 3.61 8.45 -20.77
N PHE A 42 3.46 7.93 -22.00
CA PHE A 42 4.28 6.80 -22.39
C PHE A 42 5.71 7.31 -22.57
N VAL A 43 6.57 6.95 -21.61
CA VAL A 43 8.02 7.00 -21.75
C VAL A 43 8.33 6.28 -23.05
N GLU A 44 8.65 7.06 -24.08
CA GLU A 44 9.11 6.54 -25.35
C GLU A 44 10.46 5.89 -25.08
N ASP A 45 10.56 4.58 -25.36
CA ASP A 45 11.73 3.71 -25.19
C ASP A 45 12.88 4.08 -26.17
N LYS A 46 13.09 5.38 -26.39
CA LYS A 46 14.08 5.95 -27.32
C LYS A 46 15.35 6.40 -26.62
N ASP A 47 15.35 6.52 -25.30
CA ASP A 47 16.55 6.84 -24.53
C ASP A 47 17.39 5.59 -24.19
N VAL A 48 16.79 4.39 -24.18
CA VAL A 48 17.53 3.12 -24.02
C VAL A 48 18.36 2.78 -25.27
N SER A 49 17.85 3.10 -26.45
CA SER A 49 18.55 2.82 -27.72
C SER A 49 19.74 3.74 -27.99
N ARG A 50 19.79 4.94 -27.38
CA ARG A 50 20.93 5.86 -27.52
C ARG A 50 22.05 5.62 -26.50
N ALA A 51 21.75 5.00 -25.36
CA ALA A 51 22.78 4.60 -24.40
C ALA A 51 23.57 3.35 -24.86
N ALA A 52 23.02 2.56 -25.79
CA ALA A 52 23.67 1.37 -26.34
C ALA A 52 24.80 1.68 -27.35
N SER A 53 24.90 2.91 -27.88
CA SER A 53 25.99 3.31 -28.79
C SER A 53 27.19 3.94 -28.06
N SER A 54 27.10 4.19 -26.75
CA SER A 54 28.19 4.71 -25.93
C SER A 54 28.83 3.63 -25.07
N GLY A 55 29.41 2.59 -25.70
CA GLY A 55 30.52 1.75 -25.22
C GLY A 55 30.75 1.46 -23.72
N LEU A 56 29.72 1.42 -22.87
CA LEU A 56 29.79 1.15 -21.43
C LEU A 56 28.79 0.04 -21.10
N PRO A 57 29.17 -0.99 -20.31
CA PRO A 57 28.37 -2.20 -20.18
C PRO A 57 27.11 -1.93 -19.33
N VAL A 58 25.96 -1.87 -20.01
CA VAL A 58 24.63 -1.87 -19.37
C VAL A 58 24.26 -3.32 -19.06
N LEU A 59 24.17 -3.64 -17.77
CA LEU A 59 23.66 -4.92 -17.28
C LEU A 59 22.24 -5.13 -17.77
N THR A 60 22.06 -6.07 -18.69
CA THR A 60 20.76 -6.40 -19.29
C THR A 60 19.87 -7.09 -18.26
N LEU A 61 18.78 -6.43 -17.87
CA LEU A 61 17.68 -7.01 -17.09
C LEU A 61 16.82 -7.89 -18.01
N GLY A 62 17.37 -9.01 -18.47
CA GLY A 62 16.70 -10.01 -19.29
C GLY A 62 17.01 -11.40 -18.75
N ARG A 63 15.95 -12.13 -18.37
CA ARG A 63 15.94 -13.46 -17.71
C ARG A 63 16.25 -13.47 -16.21
N LEU A 64 15.22 -13.24 -15.40
CA LEU A 64 15.06 -13.90 -14.10
C LEU A 64 13.87 -14.86 -14.15
N ALA A 65 13.83 -15.69 -15.20
CA ALA A 65 12.99 -16.88 -15.26
C ALA A 65 13.86 -17.98 -15.86
N GLU A 66 13.99 -19.06 -15.09
CA GLU A 66 14.87 -20.22 -15.29
C GLU A 66 16.36 -19.99 -15.01
N ASP A 67 16.68 -19.87 -13.71
CA ASP A 67 17.79 -20.68 -13.18
C ASP A 67 17.30 -21.48 -11.98
N ARG A 68 16.84 -22.70 -12.26
CA ARG A 68 16.43 -23.68 -11.25
C ARG A 68 17.61 -24.58 -10.83
N ASN A 69 18.87 -24.21 -11.09
CA ASN A 69 19.99 -25.08 -10.75
C ASN A 69 21.34 -24.40 -10.44
N HIS A 70 21.33 -23.28 -9.70
CA HIS A 70 22.52 -22.84 -8.97
C HIS A 70 22.57 -23.46 -7.57
N GLN A 71 23.01 -24.71 -7.52
CA GLN A 71 23.56 -25.29 -6.30
C GLN A 71 25.06 -24.95 -6.25
N GLU A 72 25.41 -23.72 -5.84
CA GLU A 72 26.75 -23.46 -5.30
C GLU A 72 26.84 -24.17 -3.95
N THR A 73 27.31 -25.42 -3.95
CA THR A 73 27.69 -26.11 -2.72
C THR A 73 28.98 -25.50 -2.18
N ILE A 74 28.84 -24.45 -1.38
CA ILE A 74 29.89 -24.03 -0.44
C ILE A 74 29.97 -25.14 0.63
N PRO A 75 31.09 -25.89 0.73
CA PRO A 75 31.21 -26.98 1.68
C PRO A 75 31.11 -26.44 3.11
N GLY A 76 30.04 -26.83 3.82
CA GLY A 76 29.72 -26.38 5.17
C GLY A 76 28.41 -25.57 5.30
N ILE A 77 27.81 -25.14 4.19
CA ILE A 77 26.49 -24.49 4.21
C ILE A 77 25.40 -25.56 4.27
N ARG A 78 24.68 -25.62 5.40
CA ARG A 78 23.44 -26.38 5.50
C ARG A 78 22.47 -25.82 4.46
N ARG A 79 21.77 -26.69 3.71
CA ARG A 79 20.67 -26.27 2.85
C ARG A 79 19.63 -25.58 3.74
N CYS A 80 19.36 -24.30 3.48
CA CYS A 80 18.29 -23.56 4.14
C CYS A 80 16.95 -24.00 3.56
N GLU A 81 15.97 -24.24 4.43
CA GLU A 81 14.58 -24.44 4.02
C GLU A 81 13.89 -23.08 3.90
N GLU A 82 13.16 -22.87 2.80
CA GLU A 82 12.40 -21.66 2.56
C GLU A 82 11.34 -21.45 3.66
N GLN A 83 11.36 -20.27 4.29
CA GLN A 83 10.34 -19.89 5.27
C GLN A 83 9.20 -19.16 4.58
N THR A 84 8.01 -19.74 4.63
CA THR A 84 6.80 -19.14 4.05
C THR A 84 5.93 -18.42 5.08
N LYS A 85 6.11 -18.75 6.37
CA LYS A 85 5.45 -18.06 7.47
C LYS A 85 6.31 -16.90 7.98
N ILE A 86 5.81 -15.67 7.91
CA ILE A 86 6.56 -14.47 8.29
C ILE A 86 5.64 -13.46 8.98
N VAL A 87 6.01 -13.04 10.19
CA VAL A 87 5.39 -11.89 10.86
C VAL A 87 6.34 -10.70 10.77
N PHE A 88 6.06 -9.77 9.87
CA PHE A 88 6.80 -8.53 9.72
C PHE A 88 6.12 -7.40 10.48
N ILE A 89 6.82 -6.88 11.50
CA ILE A 89 6.36 -5.75 12.30
C ILE A 89 6.98 -4.47 11.73
N SER A 90 6.18 -3.72 10.97
CA SER A 90 6.62 -2.47 10.36
C SER A 90 6.62 -1.32 11.37
N VAL A 91 7.80 -0.78 11.66
CA VAL A 91 7.94 0.44 12.49
C VAL A 91 7.70 1.67 11.60
N HIS A 92 6.86 2.60 12.08
CA HIS A 92 6.57 3.82 11.33
C HIS A 92 7.85 4.62 11.01
N MET A 93 7.95 5.06 9.75
CA MET A 93 9.05 5.86 9.21
C MET A 93 10.42 5.18 9.26
N ALA A 94 10.44 3.86 9.41
CA ALA A 94 11.65 3.02 9.31
C ALA A 94 11.89 2.44 7.91
N LYS A 95 11.17 2.94 6.88
CA LYS A 95 11.22 2.42 5.49
C LYS A 95 10.80 0.94 5.38
N GLY A 96 9.86 0.52 6.22
CA GLY A 96 9.32 -0.84 6.21
C GLY A 96 8.41 -1.15 5.02
N ASP A 97 7.86 -0.12 4.38
CA ASP A 97 7.04 -0.18 3.16
C ASP A 97 7.72 -0.93 2.01
N VAL A 98 9.03 -0.76 1.85
CA VAL A 98 9.82 -1.49 0.85
C VAL A 98 9.77 -3.00 1.13
N VAL A 99 9.96 -3.40 2.39
CA VAL A 99 9.90 -4.82 2.78
C VAL A 99 8.49 -5.36 2.69
N THR A 100 7.48 -4.59 3.09
CA THR A 100 6.07 -4.96 2.91
C THR A 100 5.77 -5.24 1.43
N ASN A 101 6.23 -4.40 0.50
CA ASN A 101 6.03 -4.64 -0.93
C ASN A 101 6.73 -5.90 -1.44
N ILE A 102 7.94 -6.18 -0.95
CA ILE A 102 8.66 -7.42 -1.29
C ILE A 102 7.90 -8.64 -0.76
N LEU A 103 7.44 -8.61 0.49
CA LEU A 103 6.69 -9.70 1.11
C LEU A 103 5.33 -9.94 0.43
N GLN A 104 4.65 -8.88 0.01
CA GLN A 104 3.43 -8.97 -0.79
C GLN A 104 3.67 -9.72 -2.09
N ARG A 105 4.69 -9.34 -2.87
CA ARG A 105 5.03 -10.06 -4.12
C ARG A 105 5.47 -11.50 -3.85
N PHE A 106 6.26 -11.71 -2.79
CA PHE A 106 6.71 -13.04 -2.40
C PHE A 106 5.54 -13.99 -2.11
N GLY A 107 4.55 -13.51 -1.35
CA GLY A 107 3.36 -14.29 -1.03
C GLY A 107 2.42 -14.47 -2.21
N ASP A 108 2.20 -13.44 -3.04
CA ASP A 108 1.37 -13.55 -4.24
C ASP A 108 1.92 -14.61 -5.20
N LEU A 109 3.23 -14.61 -5.47
CA LEU A 109 3.88 -15.58 -6.36
C LEU A 109 3.81 -17.03 -5.84
N ARG A 110 3.55 -17.22 -4.54
CA ARG A 110 3.48 -18.52 -3.87
C ARG A 110 2.06 -18.90 -3.42
N ASN A 111 1.06 -18.08 -3.76
CA ASN A 111 -0.33 -18.25 -3.31
C ASN A 111 -0.45 -18.35 -1.78
N LEU A 112 0.33 -17.54 -1.05
CA LEU A 112 0.31 -17.51 0.42
C LEU A 112 -0.84 -16.67 0.96
N THR A 113 -1.31 -16.99 2.16
CA THR A 113 -2.43 -16.28 2.77
C THR A 113 -1.95 -15.10 3.63
N PHE A 114 -2.41 -13.90 3.32
CA PHE A 114 -2.07 -12.69 4.07
C PHE A 114 -3.04 -12.39 5.21
N VAL A 115 -2.53 -11.85 6.31
CA VAL A 115 -3.33 -11.13 7.30
C VAL A 115 -3.66 -9.75 6.73
N LEU A 116 -4.92 -9.53 6.36
CA LEU A 116 -5.40 -8.27 5.81
C LEU A 116 -6.23 -7.49 6.85
N PRO A 117 -6.14 -6.15 6.86
CA PRO A 117 -6.97 -5.32 7.72
C PRO A 117 -8.45 -5.43 7.37
N LYS A 118 -9.29 -5.31 8.39
CA LYS A 118 -10.75 -5.42 8.27
C LYS A 118 -11.37 -4.23 7.54
N GLU A 119 -10.80 -3.04 7.72
CA GLU A 119 -11.30 -1.82 7.09
C GLU A 119 -10.79 -1.72 5.65
N GLU A 120 -11.71 -1.49 4.71
CA GLU A 120 -11.37 -1.39 3.30
C GLU A 120 -10.56 -0.11 3.04
N GLY A 121 -9.43 -0.25 2.34
CA GLY A 121 -8.53 0.86 2.04
C GLY A 121 -7.63 1.29 3.21
N ASP A 122 -7.75 0.66 4.38
CA ASP A 122 -6.78 0.82 5.46
C ASP A 122 -5.61 -0.15 5.26
N GLU A 123 -4.40 0.30 5.57
CA GLU A 123 -3.19 -0.53 5.64
C GLU A 123 -2.85 -0.92 7.09
N ASN A 124 -3.59 -0.38 8.06
CA ASN A 124 -3.38 -0.61 9.48
C ASN A 124 -4.22 -1.77 9.99
N THR A 125 -3.56 -2.80 10.52
CA THR A 125 -4.19 -3.90 11.22
C THR A 125 -4.17 -3.63 12.73
N GLY A 126 -4.75 -2.49 13.13
CA GLY A 126 -4.99 -2.17 14.53
C GLY A 126 -4.28 -0.95 15.08
N TRP A 127 -3.43 -0.24 14.33
CA TRP A 127 -2.78 0.97 14.83
C TRP A 127 -3.82 2.05 15.22
N PRO A 128 -3.67 2.75 16.35
CA PRO A 128 -2.55 2.72 17.31
C PRO A 128 -2.67 1.66 18.41
N GLN A 129 -3.72 0.85 18.41
CA GLN A 129 -3.95 -0.20 19.39
C GLN A 129 -3.08 -1.44 19.12
N CYS A 130 -2.85 -2.24 20.15
CA CYS A 130 -2.20 -3.55 19.98
C CYS A 130 -3.00 -4.42 19.00
N PHE A 131 -2.32 -5.20 18.16
CA PHE A 131 -2.98 -6.11 17.22
C PHE A 131 -3.96 -7.05 17.93
N GLN A 132 -5.16 -7.21 17.35
CA GLN A 132 -6.23 -8.07 17.84
C GLN A 132 -6.89 -8.76 16.65
N THR A 133 -7.59 -9.88 16.91
CA THR A 133 -8.25 -10.67 15.86
C THR A 133 -9.45 -9.97 15.22
N ASN A 134 -10.02 -8.95 15.85
CA ASN A 134 -11.09 -8.13 15.28
C ASN A 134 -10.58 -7.09 14.26
N HIS A 135 -9.27 -6.85 14.19
CA HIS A 135 -8.66 -5.94 13.22
C HIS A 135 -8.38 -6.58 11.86
N MET A 136 -8.50 -7.91 11.74
CA MET A 136 -8.17 -8.65 10.52
C MET A 136 -9.41 -9.23 9.82
N LEU A 137 -9.32 -9.42 8.52
CA LEU A 137 -10.29 -10.19 7.75
C LEU A 137 -10.13 -11.70 8.01
N PRO A 138 -11.24 -12.46 8.09
CA PRO A 138 -11.19 -13.90 8.22
C PRO A 138 -10.61 -14.54 6.94
N SER A 139 -9.66 -15.45 7.11
CA SER A 139 -9.15 -16.28 6.02
C SER A 139 -10.14 -17.40 5.68
N ARG A 140 -10.34 -17.67 4.40
CA ARG A 140 -11.15 -18.80 3.92
C ARG A 140 -10.56 -20.15 4.36
N THR A 141 -9.24 -20.25 4.49
CA THR A 141 -8.56 -21.48 4.93
C THR A 141 -8.46 -21.60 6.45
N GLY A 142 -8.79 -20.52 7.19
CA GLY A 142 -8.57 -20.44 8.63
C GLY A 142 -7.11 -20.33 9.05
N SER A 143 -6.18 -20.19 8.09
CA SER A 143 -4.74 -20.08 8.34
C SER A 143 -4.16 -18.85 7.63
N TYR A 144 -3.03 -18.39 8.15
CA TYR A 144 -2.28 -17.24 7.64
C TYR A 144 -0.79 -17.56 7.56
N ASP A 145 -0.13 -16.97 6.56
CA ASP A 145 1.28 -17.18 6.25
C ASP A 145 2.07 -15.89 6.35
N ILE A 146 1.52 -14.74 5.96
CA ILE A 146 2.25 -13.47 6.02
C ILE A 146 1.42 -12.40 6.72
N LEU A 147 2.01 -11.78 7.75
CA LEU A 147 1.56 -10.51 8.30
C LEU A 147 2.61 -9.46 7.97
N CYS A 148 2.27 -8.48 7.14
CA CYS A 148 3.20 -7.41 6.75
C CYS A 148 2.57 -6.01 6.69
N ASN A 149 1.28 -5.93 7.02
CA ASN A 149 0.53 -4.67 7.15
C ASN A 149 0.88 -3.98 8.48
N HIS A 150 0.53 -2.70 8.62
CA HIS A 150 0.89 -1.91 9.80
C HIS A 150 0.18 -2.44 11.05
N ALA A 151 0.90 -3.17 11.90
CA ALA A 151 0.37 -3.76 13.13
C ALA A 151 1.28 -3.42 14.31
N VAL A 152 0.66 -3.13 15.46
CA VAL A 152 1.40 -2.99 16.72
C VAL A 152 1.64 -4.38 17.31
N TYR A 153 2.88 -4.65 17.70
CA TYR A 153 3.32 -5.93 18.22
C TYR A 153 2.45 -6.43 19.38
N ASN A 154 1.86 -7.62 19.20
CA ASN A 154 1.12 -8.33 20.24
C ASN A 154 1.41 -9.83 20.13
N PRO A 155 2.46 -10.34 20.79
CA PRO A 155 2.92 -11.71 20.58
C PRO A 155 1.89 -12.74 21.01
N ARG A 156 1.05 -12.43 22.01
CA ARG A 156 0.01 -13.35 22.47
C ARG A 156 -0.98 -13.65 21.35
N ILE A 157 -1.50 -12.61 20.69
CA ILE A 157 -2.49 -12.78 19.61
C ILE A 157 -1.80 -13.19 18.32
N MET A 158 -0.67 -12.60 17.97
CA MET A 158 0.06 -12.93 16.74
C MET A 158 0.52 -14.40 16.72
N ASN A 159 0.97 -14.97 17.85
CA ASN A 159 1.32 -16.39 17.93
C ASN A 159 0.11 -17.33 17.88
N LEU A 160 -1.09 -16.84 18.26
CA LEU A 160 -2.34 -17.59 18.10
C LEU A 160 -2.78 -17.62 16.62
N VAL A 161 -2.67 -16.49 15.92
CA VAL A 161 -3.05 -16.36 14.51
C VAL A 161 -2.02 -17.02 13.59
N MET A 162 -0.73 -16.89 13.89
CA MET A 162 0.39 -17.36 13.09
C MET A 162 1.39 -18.17 13.95
N PRO A 163 1.03 -19.39 14.35
CA PRO A 163 1.90 -20.22 15.19
C PRO A 163 3.21 -20.58 14.46
N LYS A 164 4.32 -20.57 15.21
CA LYS A 164 5.68 -20.90 14.74
C LYS A 164 6.26 -19.98 13.66
N ALA A 165 5.62 -18.85 13.38
CA ALA A 165 6.14 -17.89 12.42
C ALA A 165 7.31 -17.08 13.03
N PRO A 166 8.45 -16.94 12.34
CA PRO A 166 9.49 -15.99 12.72
C PRO A 166 9.00 -14.55 12.64
N TYR A 167 9.52 -13.73 13.55
CA TYR A 167 9.26 -12.29 13.60
C TYR A 167 10.44 -11.53 13.01
N VAL A 168 10.14 -10.60 12.12
CA VAL A 168 11.14 -9.74 11.48
C VAL A 168 10.69 -8.29 11.63
N THR A 169 11.65 -7.39 11.80
CA THR A 169 11.38 -5.95 11.86
C THR A 169 12.58 -5.18 11.32
N ILE A 170 12.37 -3.90 11.01
CA ILE A 170 13.42 -2.95 10.69
C ILE A 170 13.35 -1.82 11.71
N LEU A 171 14.50 -1.54 12.32
CA LEU A 171 14.69 -0.39 13.19
C LEU A 171 15.48 0.69 12.46
N ARG A 172 15.17 1.95 12.77
CA ARG A 172 15.88 3.12 12.25
C ARG A 172 16.48 3.91 13.41
N ARG A 173 17.61 4.55 13.15
CA ARG A 173 18.26 5.45 14.10
C ARG A 173 17.30 6.58 14.53
N PRO A 174 17.08 6.78 15.84
CA PRO A 174 16.05 7.67 16.37
C PRO A 174 16.22 9.12 15.93
N GLU A 175 17.46 9.61 15.82
CA GLU A 175 17.80 10.97 15.39
C GLU A 175 17.32 11.29 13.97
N SER A 176 17.12 10.27 13.13
CA SER A 176 16.63 10.42 11.76
C SER A 176 15.16 10.00 11.61
N GLN A 177 14.64 9.20 12.54
CA GLN A 177 13.28 8.70 12.51
C GLN A 177 12.31 9.70 13.15
N PHE A 178 12.67 10.26 14.31
CA PHE A 178 11.81 11.19 15.04
C PHE A 178 11.42 12.44 14.23
N PRO A 179 12.34 13.13 13.52
CA PRO A 179 11.97 14.26 12.66
C PRO A 179 10.94 13.89 11.59
N ALA A 180 11.06 12.70 10.99
CA ALA A 180 10.13 12.21 9.99
C ALA A 180 8.74 11.92 10.59
N LEU A 181 8.68 11.34 11.79
CA LEU A 181 7.43 11.14 12.53
C LEU A 181 6.79 12.48 12.90
N PHE A 182 7.60 13.41 13.41
CA PHE A 182 7.15 14.75 13.82
C PHE A 182 6.47 15.49 12.68
N HIS A 183 7.03 15.39 11.47
CA HIS A 183 6.42 15.94 10.27
C HIS A 183 5.19 15.14 9.81
N ARG A 184 5.30 13.81 9.67
CA ARG A 184 4.21 12.94 9.17
C ARG A 184 2.93 13.05 9.97
N TYR A 185 3.03 13.16 11.30
CA TYR A 185 1.87 13.27 12.18
C TYR A 185 1.46 14.72 12.49
N HIS A 186 2.09 15.69 11.82
CA HIS A 186 1.85 17.12 12.02
C HIS A 186 1.90 17.52 13.50
N LEU A 187 2.88 16.99 14.25
CA LEU A 187 2.93 17.13 15.70
C LEU A 187 3.03 18.59 16.13
N ALA A 188 3.79 19.41 15.40
CA ALA A 188 3.86 20.85 15.61
C ALA A 188 2.48 21.52 15.63
N GLN A 189 1.65 21.23 14.62
CA GLN A 189 0.31 21.78 14.50
C GLN A 189 -0.58 21.29 15.64
N ARG A 190 -0.54 19.99 15.94
CA ARG A 190 -1.32 19.39 17.02
C ARG A 190 -0.97 19.94 18.40
N MET A 191 0.30 20.29 18.61
CA MET A 191 0.79 20.88 19.87
C MET A 191 0.75 22.42 19.88
N GLY A 192 0.32 23.07 18.79
CA GLY A 192 0.24 24.52 18.67
C GLY A 192 1.59 25.24 18.69
N ILE A 193 2.62 24.62 18.09
CA ILE A 193 3.97 25.19 18.00
C ILE A 193 4.03 26.12 16.78
N LEU A 194 4.20 27.43 17.02
CA LEU A 194 4.22 28.47 15.99
C LEU A 194 5.63 28.95 15.60
N ALA A 195 6.67 28.29 16.13
CA ALA A 195 8.06 28.65 15.86
C ALA A 195 8.44 28.43 14.38
N SER A 196 9.46 29.17 13.91
CA SER A 196 10.01 28.96 12.56
C SER A 196 10.64 27.58 12.38
N ASP A 197 11.19 27.00 13.45
CA ASP A 197 11.65 25.61 13.51
C ASP A 197 10.92 24.89 14.67
N PRO A 198 9.73 24.34 14.41
CA PRO A 198 8.93 23.71 15.45
C PRO A 198 9.58 22.48 16.09
N LEU A 199 10.41 21.75 15.33
CA LEU A 199 11.08 20.56 15.84
C LEU A 199 12.17 20.96 16.84
N LYS A 200 12.98 21.97 16.49
CA LYS A 200 14.00 22.49 17.42
C LYS A 200 13.38 23.05 18.69
N GLU A 201 12.30 23.84 18.55
CA GLU A 201 11.56 24.38 19.69
C GLU A 201 11.07 23.26 20.62
N PHE A 202 10.45 22.23 20.05
CA PHE A 202 9.99 21.06 20.79
C PHE A 202 11.13 20.34 21.51
N LEU A 203 12.28 20.14 20.85
CA LEU A 203 13.41 19.42 21.44
C LEU A 203 14.08 20.19 22.59
N LEU A 204 14.01 21.53 22.58
CA LEU A 204 14.52 22.35 23.67
C LEU A 204 13.59 22.35 24.89
N GLN A 205 12.27 22.31 24.68
CA GLN A 205 11.27 22.42 25.75
C GLN A 205 10.13 21.39 25.61
N PRO A 206 10.41 20.08 25.63
CA PRO A 206 9.39 19.06 25.36
C PRO A 206 8.26 19.06 26.39
N GLY A 207 8.54 19.41 27.65
CA GLY A 207 7.55 19.46 28.74
C GLY A 207 6.42 20.47 28.51
N GLU A 208 6.70 21.56 27.80
CA GLU A 208 5.73 22.63 27.48
C GLU A 208 4.70 22.19 26.43
N TYR A 209 4.98 21.15 25.65
CA TYR A 209 4.15 20.74 24.52
C TYR A 209 3.54 19.35 24.68
N ILE A 210 4.21 18.42 25.38
CA ILE A 210 3.73 17.04 25.55
C ILE A 210 2.30 16.99 26.13
N HIS A 211 1.99 17.86 27.09
CA HIS A 211 0.67 17.89 27.73
C HIS A 211 -0.45 18.40 26.80
N ARG A 212 -0.11 19.08 25.71
CA ARG A 212 -1.06 19.59 24.70
C ARG A 212 -1.48 18.53 23.69
N PHE A 213 -0.78 17.39 23.66
CA PHE A 213 -1.01 16.29 22.71
C PHE A 213 -2.14 15.33 23.14
N ARG A 214 -3.16 15.81 23.86
CA ARG A 214 -4.31 15.00 24.30
C ARG A 214 -5.47 15.10 23.32
#